data_AF-A0A1J3HKT7-F1
#
_entry.id   AF-A0A1J3HKT7-F1
#
_cell.length_a   1.000
_cell.length_b   1.000
_cell.length_c   1.000
_cell.angle_alpha   90.00
_cell.angle_beta   90.00
_cell.angle_gamma   90.00
#
_symmetry.space_group_name_H-M   'P 1'
#
loop_
_entity.id
_entity.type
_entity.pdbx_description
1 polymer ?
#
loop_
_entity_poly.entity_id
_entity_poly.type
_entity_poly.pdbx_seq_one_letter_code
_entity_poly.pdbx_strand_id
1 'polypeptide(L)'
;DLCMPSRNTRSNRDKELVNLSNQELAHLERTNRKAKKPAEMNGPLILIQQADGTLVDNEGNRRTAQGQQLDDDGNVIDEAPAAAQAEPVVNAV
;
A
#
# COMPACT_ATOMS: atom_id res chain seq x y z
N ASP A 1 5.01 -29.52 31.48
CA ASP A 1 5.63 -28.27 30.99
C ASP A 1 5.55 -28.16 29.49
N LEU A 2 4.63 -27.34 28.98
CA LEU A 2 4.48 -27.05 27.55
C LEU A 2 5.42 -25.91 27.16
N CYS A 3 6.49 -26.24 26.43
CA CYS A 3 7.43 -25.28 25.88
C CYS A 3 6.75 -24.49 24.75
N MET A 4 6.56 -23.18 24.93
CA MET A 4 6.05 -22.30 23.88
C MET A 4 7.15 -22.03 22.85
N PRO A 5 6.90 -22.21 21.53
CA PRO A 5 7.88 -21.89 20.51
C PRO A 5 8.10 -20.38 20.44
N SER A 6 9.35 -19.93 20.63
CA SER A 6 9.71 -18.52 20.54
C SER A 6 9.46 -18.00 19.13
N ARG A 7 8.71 -16.89 19.01
CA ARG A 7 8.59 -16.15 17.76
C ARG A 7 9.99 -15.71 17.29
N ASN A 8 10.41 -16.17 16.12
CA ASN A 8 11.63 -15.69 15.45
C ASN A 8 11.47 -14.20 15.10
N THR A 9 11.88 -13.31 16.01
CA THR A 9 12.01 -11.89 15.72
C THR A 9 13.40 -11.64 15.15
N ARG A 10 13.49 -10.90 14.03
CA ARG A 10 14.79 -10.52 13.44
C ARG A 10 15.45 -9.49 14.36
N SER A 11 16.42 -9.93 15.17
CA SER A 11 17.19 -9.03 16.02
C SER A 11 18.05 -8.10 15.17
N ASN A 12 18.18 -6.84 15.59
CA ASN A 12 19.07 -5.84 14.99
C ASN A 12 20.27 -5.51 15.88
N ARG A 13 20.55 -6.32 16.92
CA ARG A 13 21.60 -6.05 17.91
C ARG A 13 22.99 -5.88 17.29
N ASP A 14 23.26 -6.59 16.20
CA ASP A 14 24.57 -6.59 15.55
C ASP A 14 24.65 -5.61 14.35
N LYS A 15 23.64 -4.74 14.18
CA LYS A 15 23.67 -3.73 13.12
C LYS A 15 24.32 -2.46 13.61
N GLU A 16 25.39 -2.04 12.93
CA GLU A 16 26.02 -0.75 13.16
C GLU A 16 25.07 0.40 12.82
N LEU A 17 25.01 1.39 13.70
CA LEU A 17 24.28 2.63 13.45
C LEU A 17 25.13 3.52 12.55
N VAL A 18 24.53 4.02 11.47
CA VAL A 18 25.18 4.99 10.59
C VAL A 18 25.11 6.37 11.25
N ASN A 19 26.28 7.00 11.44
CA ASN A 19 26.38 8.39 11.87
C ASN A 19 26.42 9.30 10.64
N LEU A 20 25.29 9.95 10.34
CA LEU A 20 25.19 10.92 9.24
C LEU A 20 25.54 12.32 9.74
N SER A 21 26.24 13.09 8.91
CA SER A 21 26.46 14.52 9.13
C SER A 21 25.16 15.32 8.93
N ASN A 22 25.11 16.53 9.47
CA ASN A 22 23.98 17.45 9.28
C ASN A 22 23.72 17.76 7.80
N GLN A 23 24.75 17.76 6.96
CA GLN A 23 24.63 18.01 5.53
C GLN A 23 23.99 16.82 4.79
N GLU A 24 24.38 15.59 5.16
CA GLU A 24 23.78 14.37 4.60
C GLU A 24 22.33 14.21 5.04
N LEU A 25 22.02 14.56 6.30
CA LEU A 25 20.63 14.62 6.79
C LEU A 25 19.79 15.60 5.97
N ALA A 26 20.30 16.80 5.72
CA ALA A 26 19.58 17.80 4.92
C ALA A 26 19.38 17.35 3.46
N HIS A 27 20.37 16.66 2.89
CA HIS A 27 20.23 16.09 1.55
C HIS A 27 19.16 14.99 1.54
N LEU A 28 19.20 14.08 2.51
CA LEU A 28 18.23 13.00 2.64
C LEU A 28 16.80 13.54 2.84
N GLU A 29 16.61 14.58 3.65
CA GLU A 29 15.31 15.21 3.84
C GLU A 29 14.76 15.78 2.53
N ARG A 30 15.59 16.49 1.75
CA ARG A 30 15.19 17.04 0.44
C ARG A 30 14.83 15.92 -0.53
N THR A 31 15.61 14.85 -0.57
CA THR A 31 15.36 13.69 -1.44
C THR A 31 14.08 12.97 -1.03
N ASN A 32 13.87 12.72 0.26
CA ASN A 32 12.63 12.12 0.77
C ASN A 32 11.42 13.00 0.49
N ARG A 33 11.55 14.32 0.62
CA ARG A 33 10.47 15.27 0.29
C ARG A 33 10.10 15.21 -1.20
N LYS A 34 11.10 15.11 -2.09
CA LYS A 34 10.89 14.94 -3.54
C LYS A 34 10.30 13.57 -3.90
N ALA A 35 10.73 12.52 -3.20
CA ALA A 35 10.28 11.15 -3.41
C ALA A 35 8.95 10.83 -2.70
N LYS A 36 8.47 11.71 -1.80
CA LYS A 36 7.20 11.57 -1.11
C LYS A 36 6.07 11.67 -2.13
N LYS A 37 5.70 10.52 -2.69
CA LYS A 37 4.36 10.34 -3.27
C LYS A 37 3.36 10.71 -2.17
N PRO A 38 2.29 11.46 -2.47
CA PRO A 38 1.19 11.54 -1.51
C PRO A 38 0.83 10.10 -1.16
N ALA A 39 0.89 9.77 0.12
CA ALA A 39 0.18 8.60 0.58
C ALA A 39 -1.27 8.95 0.34
N GLU A 40 -1.87 8.43 -0.73
CA GLU A 40 -3.30 8.40 -0.84
C GLU A 40 -3.76 7.60 0.36
N MET A 41 -4.20 8.33 1.38
CA MET A 41 -4.82 7.75 2.54
C MET A 41 -6.22 7.35 2.08
N ASN A 42 -6.28 6.30 1.27
CA ASN A 42 -7.52 5.59 1.04
C ASN A 42 -7.94 5.15 2.43
N GLY A 43 -9.03 5.76 2.93
CA GLY A 43 -9.60 5.39 4.22
C GLY A 43 -9.79 3.87 4.28
N PRO A 44 -9.84 3.28 5.49
CA PRO A 44 -10.05 1.85 5.60
C PRO A 44 -11.30 1.48 4.81
N LEU A 45 -11.17 0.55 3.86
CA LEU A 45 -12.31 0.04 3.11
C LEU A 45 -13.25 -0.64 4.12
N ILE A 46 -14.48 -0.12 4.22
CA ILE A 46 -15.52 -0.69 5.08
C ILE A 46 -16.34 -1.65 4.25
N LEU A 47 -16.39 -2.91 4.66
CA LEU A 47 -17.22 -3.94 4.05
C LEU A 47 -18.45 -4.19 4.91
N ILE A 48 -19.61 -4.09 4.29
CA ILE A 48 -20.92 -4.35 4.88
C ILE A 48 -21.39 -5.70 4.34
N GLN A 49 -21.71 -6.63 5.24
CA GLN A 49 -22.33 -7.91 4.87
C GLN A 49 -23.84 -7.75 4.74
N GLN A 50 -24.38 -8.10 3.58
CA GLN A 50 -25.82 -8.13 3.32
C GLN A 50 -26.46 -9.42 3.84
N ALA A 51 -27.80 -9.45 3.87
CA ALA A 51 -28.57 -10.57 4.40
C ALA A 51 -28.38 -11.89 3.63
N ASP A 52 -28.01 -11.80 2.35
CA ASP A 52 -27.67 -12.94 1.48
C ASP A 52 -26.21 -13.42 1.65
N GLY A 53 -25.43 -12.74 2.49
CA GLY A 53 -24.01 -13.02 2.73
C GLY A 53 -23.04 -12.25 1.82
N THR A 54 -23.54 -11.47 0.86
CA THR A 54 -22.71 -10.67 -0.06
C THR A 54 -22.01 -9.53 0.68
N LEU A 55 -20.72 -9.29 0.38
CA LEU A 55 -19.96 -8.17 0.91
C LEU A 55 -19.99 -7.00 -0.08
N VAL A 56 -20.39 -5.82 0.40
CA VAL A 56 -20.38 -4.57 -0.39
C VAL A 56 -19.62 -3.47 0.32
N ASP A 57 -19.08 -2.51 -0.43
CA ASP A 57 -18.58 -1.26 0.15
C ASP A 57 -19.72 -0.27 0.46
N ASN A 58 -19.38 0.89 1.01
CA ASN A 58 -20.35 1.94 1.35
C ASN A 58 -21.07 2.54 0.13
N GLU A 59 -20.54 2.32 -1.08
CA GLU A 59 -21.13 2.77 -2.34
C GLU A 59 -22.06 1.69 -2.94
N GLY A 60 -22.08 0.49 -2.34
CA GLY A 60 -22.89 -0.64 -2.77
C GLY A 60 -22.20 -1.56 -3.78
N ASN A 61 -20.90 -1.35 -4.07
CA ASN A 61 -20.17 -2.22 -4.99
C ASN A 61 -19.82 -3.53 -4.31
N ARG A 62 -19.97 -4.65 -5.03
CA ARG A 62 -19.59 -5.99 -4.54
C ARG A 62 -18.08 -6.09 -4.41
N ARG A 63 -17.61 -6.62 -3.28
CA ARG A 63 -16.19 -6.73 -2.94
C ARG A 63 -15.87 -8.11 -2.38
N THR A 64 -14.63 -8.56 -2.55
CA THR A 64 -14.10 -9.71 -1.81
C THR A 64 -13.82 -9.34 -0.35
N ALA A 65 -13.58 -10.33 0.51
CA ALA A 65 -13.15 -10.08 1.89
C ALA A 65 -11.80 -9.34 1.98
N GLN A 66 -11.00 -9.38 0.91
CA GLN A 66 -9.73 -8.66 0.75
C GLN A 66 -9.93 -7.26 0.15
N GLY A 67 -11.15 -6.88 -0.22
CA GLY A 67 -11.50 -5.55 -0.72
C GLY A 67 -11.39 -5.36 -2.23
N GLN A 68 -11.17 -6.43 -3.01
CA GLN A 68 -11.13 -6.35 -4.47
C GLN A 68 -12.55 -6.25 -5.03
N GLN A 69 -12.77 -5.47 -6.09
CA GLN A 69 -14.08 -5.32 -6.71
C GLN A 69 -14.48 -6.58 -7.49
N LEU A 70 -15.76 -6.93 -7.42
CA LEU A 70 -16.35 -8.03 -8.18
C LEU A 70 -17.24 -7.48 -9.31
N ASP A 71 -17.22 -8.13 -10.46
CA ASP A 71 -18.20 -7.92 -11.53
C ASP A 71 -19.56 -8.57 -11.21
N ASP A 72 -20.52 -8.44 -12.13
CA ASP A 72 -21.86 -9.02 -11.97
C ASP A 72 -21.82 -10.57 -11.88
N ASP A 73 -20.88 -11.19 -12.58
CA ASP A 73 -20.65 -12.64 -12.59
C ASP A 73 -19.91 -13.13 -11.32
N GLY A 74 -19.39 -12.22 -10.51
CA GLY A 74 -18.67 -12.53 -9.27
C GLY A 74 -17.18 -12.82 -9.47
N ASN A 75 -16.59 -12.41 -10.59
CA ASN A 75 -15.15 -12.47 -10.82
C ASN A 75 -14.47 -11.20 -10.31
N VAL A 76 -13.20 -11.34 -9.87
CA VAL A 76 -12.41 -10.19 -9.45
C VAL A 76 -12.05 -9.34 -10.67
N ILE A 77 -12.39 -8.05 -10.59
CA ILE A 77 -11.92 -7.05 -11.54
C ILE A 77 -10.53 -6.61 -11.07
N ASP A 78 -9.51 -6.91 -11.86
CA ASP A 78 -8.17 -6.37 -11.65
C ASP A 78 -8.24 -4.85 -11.82
N GLU A 79 -8.26 -4.12 -10.71
CA GLU A 79 -8.04 -2.68 -10.74
C GLU A 79 -6.59 -2.47 -11.19
N ALA A 80 -6.42 -2.19 -12.49
CA ALA A 80 -5.12 -1.93 -13.06
C ALA A 80 -4.41 -0.87 -12.21
N PRO A 81 -3.15 -1.05 -11.83
CA PRO A 81 -2.43 -0.02 -11.09
C PRO A 81 -2.50 1.27 -11.90
N ALA A 82 -2.91 2.37 -11.28
CA ALA A 82 -2.90 3.70 -11.86
C ALA A 82 -1.45 4.12 -12.18
N ALA A 83 -0.93 3.62 -13.30
CA ALA A 83 0.41 3.88 -13.79
C ALA A 83 0.44 3.69 -15.31
N ALA A 84 -0.17 4.64 -16.01
CA ALA A 84 0.33 5.08 -17.30
C ALA A 84 0.14 6.59 -17.36
N GLN A 85 0.93 7.32 -16.55
CA GLN A 85 1.18 8.72 -16.89
C GLN A 85 1.87 8.70 -18.25
N ALA A 86 1.19 9.28 -19.24
CA ALA A 86 1.72 9.48 -20.58
C ALA A 86 3.10 10.12 -20.47
N GLU A 87 4.11 9.49 -21.08
CA GLU A 87 5.41 10.11 -21.24
C GLU A 87 5.25 11.42 -22.01
N PRO A 88 5.93 12.52 -21.61
CA PRO A 88 5.90 13.74 -22.39
C PRO A 88 6.68 13.48 -23.68
N VAL A 89 5.97 13.43 -24.81
CA VAL A 89 6.59 13.54 -26.14
C VAL A 89 7.25 14.90 -26.26
N VAL A 90 8.56 14.94 -25.99
CA VAL A 90 9.42 16.05 -26.37
C VAL A 90 9.65 15.96 -27.88
N ASN A 91 8.80 16.63 -28.66
CA ASN A 91 9.12 16.90 -30.06
C ASN A 91 10.17 18.02 -30.09
N ALA A 92 11.42 17.63 -30.34
CA ALA A 92 12.46 18.54 -30.78
C ALA A 92 12.50 18.54 -32.31
N VAL A 93 12.12 19.66 -32.93
CA VAL A 93 12.67 20.16 -34.21
C VAL A 93 12.65 21.68 -34.16
#